data_AF-G8IS30-F1
#
_entry.id   AF-G8IS30-F1
#
_cell.length_a   1.000
_cell.length_b   1.000
_cell.length_c   1.000
_cell.angle_alpha   90.00
_cell.angle_beta   90.00
_cell.angle_gamma   90.00
#
_symmetry.space_group_name_H-M   'P 1'
#
loop_
_entity.id
_entity.type
_entity.pdbx_description
1 polymer ?
#
loop_
_entity_poly.entity_id
_entity_poly.type
_entity_poly.pdbx_seq_one_letter_code
_entity_poly.pdbx_strand_id
1 'polypeptide(L)'
;LLHRNGQWEWTLAPGVAPSPRYQHAAVFVGARLHVTGGTLRGGRGVEGEAAVAVLDTAAGVWLDRNGLVTSTRGGKGHADQDPSLELMRRCRH
;
A
#
# COMPACT_ATOMS: atom_id res chain seq x y z
N LEU A 1 13.34 17.66 5.24
CA LEU A 1 13.03 17.74 3.80
C LEU A 1 11.68 18.45 3.67
N LEU A 2 11.67 19.71 3.25
CA LEU A 2 10.43 20.50 3.19
C LEU A 2 9.86 20.43 1.76
N HIS A 3 8.79 19.66 1.59
CA HIS A 3 7.96 19.60 0.37
C HIS A 3 7.14 20.90 0.24
N ARG A 4 7.81 22.03 0.00
CA ARG A 4 7.20 23.40 0.01
C ARG A 4 7.19 24.10 -1.33
N ASN A 5 7.79 23.51 -2.36
CA ASN A 5 7.89 24.08 -3.71
C ASN A 5 6.72 23.70 -4.63
N GLY A 6 5.67 23.06 -4.09
CA GLY A 6 4.50 22.63 -4.85
C GLY A 6 4.78 21.50 -5.86
N GLN A 7 5.94 20.84 -5.76
CA GLN A 7 6.27 19.69 -6.59
C GLN A 7 5.76 18.41 -5.94
N TRP A 8 5.26 17.51 -6.77
CA TRP A 8 4.88 16.17 -6.36
C TRP A 8 6.05 15.23 -6.54
N GLU A 9 6.25 14.37 -5.55
CA GLU A 9 7.23 13.30 -5.61
C GLU A 9 6.51 11.96 -5.40
N TRP A 10 6.90 10.98 -6.18
CA TRP A 10 6.44 9.61 -6.01
C TRP A 10 7.44 8.87 -5.15
N THR A 11 6.96 8.25 -4.08
CA THR A 11 7.75 7.31 -3.28
C THR A 11 7.21 5.91 -3.49
N LEU A 12 8.11 4.92 -3.57
CA LEU A 12 7.71 3.52 -3.63
C LEU A 12 6.91 3.18 -2.38
N ALA A 13 5.80 2.47 -2.54
CA ALA A 13 5.04 1.98 -1.40
C ALA A 13 5.98 1.13 -0.52
N PRO A 14 6.12 1.45 0.76
CA PRO A 14 7.07 0.73 1.61
C PRO A 14 6.58 -0.69 1.90
N GLY A 15 7.50 -1.62 2.12
CA GLY A 15 7.18 -2.98 2.57
C GLY A 15 6.21 -3.74 1.66
N VAL A 16 5.37 -4.59 2.27
CA VAL A 16 4.31 -5.33 1.56
C VAL A 16 3.02 -4.51 1.61
N ALA A 17 2.74 -3.81 0.52
CA ALA A 17 1.53 -2.99 0.37
C ALA A 17 0.26 -3.86 0.25
N PRO A 18 -0.92 -3.32 0.62
CA PRO A 18 -2.19 -3.98 0.35
C PRO A 18 -2.41 -4.14 -1.15
N SER A 19 -3.33 -5.05 -1.52
CA SER A 19 -3.68 -5.26 -2.92
C SER A 19 -4.14 -3.95 -3.61
N PRO A 20 -3.73 -3.71 -4.86
CA PRO A 20 -4.22 -2.58 -5.65
C PRO A 20 -5.76 -2.57 -5.71
N ARG A 21 -6.37 -1.42 -5.41
CA ARG A 21 -7.82 -1.25 -5.29
C ARG A 21 -8.27 0.16 -5.63
N TYR A 22 -9.50 0.30 -6.12
CA TYR A 22 -10.16 1.59 -6.37
C TYR A 22 -11.42 1.72 -5.50
N GLN A 23 -12.09 2.88 -5.50
CA GLN A 23 -13.30 3.13 -4.68
C GLN A 23 -13.13 2.86 -3.16
N HIS A 24 -11.90 2.97 -2.65
CA HIS A 24 -11.66 2.89 -1.21
C HIS A 24 -11.87 4.26 -0.56
N ALA A 25 -12.12 4.27 0.74
CA ALA A 25 -12.03 5.48 1.55
C ALA A 25 -10.62 5.59 2.16
N ALA A 26 -10.12 6.81 2.31
CA ALA A 26 -8.81 7.10 2.88
C ALA A 26 -8.89 8.27 3.86
N VAL A 27 -8.31 8.11 5.06
CA VAL A 27 -8.29 9.15 6.10
C VAL A 27 -6.94 9.17 6.81
N PHE A 28 -6.45 10.37 7.12
CA PHE A 28 -5.27 10.55 7.97
C PHE A 28 -5.68 10.72 9.44
N VAL A 29 -4.99 10.01 10.33
CA VAL A 29 -5.05 10.19 11.79
C VAL A 29 -3.61 10.30 12.31
N GLY A 30 -3.19 11.53 12.63
CA GLY A 30 -1.77 11.80 12.92
C GLY A 30 -0.88 11.44 11.74
N ALA A 31 0.19 10.67 11.99
CA ALA A 31 1.12 10.19 10.97
C ALA A 31 0.67 8.88 10.29
N ARG A 32 -0.61 8.51 10.40
CA ARG A 32 -1.14 7.25 9.86
C ARG A 32 -2.19 7.51 8.79
N LEU A 33 -2.01 6.89 7.63
CA LEU A 33 -3.01 6.82 6.57
C LEU A 33 -3.79 5.51 6.72
N HIS A 34 -5.09 5.62 6.99
CA HIS A 34 -6.02 4.51 7.04
C HIS A 34 -6.77 4.39 5.72
N VAL A 35 -6.77 3.20 5.13
CA VAL A 35 -7.51 2.86 3.91
C VAL A 35 -8.54 1.78 4.24
N THR A 36 -9.80 2.00 3.86
CA THR A 36 -10.90 1.07 4.14
C THR A 36 -11.70 0.70 2.90
N GLY A 37 -12.03 -0.59 2.77
CA GLY A 37 -12.79 -1.18 1.69
C GLY A 37 -12.05 -1.13 0.35
N GLY A 38 -12.82 -0.84 -0.70
CA GLY A 38 -12.36 -0.75 -2.08
C GLY A 38 -12.71 -1.99 -2.91
N THR A 39 -12.48 -1.85 -4.20
CA THR A 39 -12.83 -2.82 -5.23
C THR A 39 -11.56 -3.22 -5.98
N LEU A 40 -11.40 -4.52 -6.20
CA LEU A 40 -10.32 -5.09 -6.99
C LEU A 40 -10.65 -5.02 -8.49
N ARG A 41 -9.63 -5.22 -9.33
CA ARG A 41 -9.85 -5.45 -10.76
C ARG A 41 -10.90 -6.58 -10.95
N GLY A 42 -11.90 -6.31 -11.78
CA GLY A 42 -13.02 -7.24 -12.02
C GLY A 42 -14.24 -7.00 -11.13
N GLY A 43 -14.28 -5.90 -10.36
CA GLY A 43 -15.49 -5.48 -9.65
C GLY A 43 -15.74 -6.18 -8.31
N ARG A 44 -14.81 -7.03 -7.85
CA ARG A 44 -14.93 -7.73 -6.57
C ARG A 44 -14.54 -6.81 -5.42
N GLY A 45 -15.43 -6.66 -4.42
CA GLY A 45 -15.14 -5.93 -3.19
C GLY A 45 -14.02 -6.59 -2.38
N VAL A 46 -13.28 -5.79 -1.62
CA VAL A 46 -12.33 -6.30 -0.62
C VAL A 46 -13.03 -6.48 0.71
N GLU A 47 -12.93 -7.68 1.27
CA GLU A 47 -13.66 -8.09 2.47
C GLU A 47 -12.72 -8.55 3.59
N GLY A 48 -13.27 -8.70 4.79
CA GLY A 48 -12.56 -9.20 5.97
C GLY A 48 -11.41 -8.29 6.43
N GLU A 49 -10.36 -8.89 6.98
CA GLU A 49 -9.20 -8.15 7.51
C GLU A 49 -8.47 -7.36 6.41
N ALA A 50 -8.47 -7.86 5.16
CA ALA A 50 -7.86 -7.18 4.02
C ALA A 50 -8.62 -5.91 3.58
N ALA A 51 -9.83 -5.67 4.10
CA ALA A 51 -10.58 -4.45 3.86
C ALA A 51 -9.98 -3.26 4.59
N VAL A 52 -9.12 -3.44 5.58
CA VAL A 52 -8.47 -2.34 6.31
C VAL A 52 -6.97 -2.42 6.13
N ALA A 53 -6.35 -1.30 5.75
CA ALA A 53 -4.89 -1.17 5.69
C ALA A 53 -4.46 0.15 6.33
N VAL A 54 -3.33 0.15 7.04
CA VAL A 54 -2.81 1.35 7.70
C VAL A 54 -1.33 1.52 7.37
N LEU A 55 -0.96 2.70 6.87
CA LEU A 55 0.42 3.09 6.61
C LEU A 55 0.87 4.11 7.65
N ASP A 56 1.91 3.81 8.42
CA ASP A 56 2.63 4.81 9.20
C ASP A 56 3.58 5.57 8.26
N THR A 57 3.27 6.83 7.99
CA THR A 57 4.04 7.66 7.05
C THR A 57 5.31 8.24 7.65
N ALA A 58 5.45 8.24 8.98
CA ALA A 58 6.68 8.68 9.64
C ALA A 58 7.73 7.56 9.64
N ALA A 59 7.30 6.33 9.90
CA ALA A 59 8.15 5.15 9.85
C ALA A 59 8.29 4.56 8.43
N GLY A 60 7.36 4.88 7.53
CA GLY A 60 7.32 4.31 6.20
C GLY A 60 7.09 2.80 6.24
N VAL A 61 6.07 2.34 6.98
CA VAL A 61 5.73 0.91 7.11
C VAL A 61 4.22 0.68 7.15
N TRP A 62 3.77 -0.41 6.55
CA TRP A 62 2.39 -0.88 6.74
C TRP A 62 2.25 -1.58 8.09
N LEU A 63 1.11 -1.36 8.75
CA LEU A 63 0.78 -1.92 10.06
C LEU A 63 -0.24 -3.05 9.89
N ASP A 64 -0.04 -4.15 10.63
CA ASP A 64 -1.04 -5.19 10.83
C ASP A 64 -1.79 -4.95 12.17
N ARG A 65 -2.66 -5.89 12.56
CA ARG A 65 -3.34 -5.86 13.87
C ARG A 65 -2.36 -5.80 15.06
N ASN A 66 -1.12 -6.26 14.88
CA ASN A 66 -0.10 -6.33 15.92
C ASN A 66 0.87 -5.13 15.87
N GLY A 67 0.69 -4.21 14.92
CA GLY A 67 1.43 -2.95 14.83
C GLY A 67 2.63 -2.93 13.89
N LEU A 68 3.00 -4.04 13.23
CA LEU A 68 4.03 -4.03 12.18
C LEU A 68 3.86 -5.23 11.24
N VAL A 69 3.74 -5.00 9.93
CA VAL A 69 3.81 -6.07 8.93
C VAL A 69 5.26 -6.57 8.84
N THR A 70 5.68 -7.47 9.74
CA THR A 70 6.91 -8.24 9.55
C THR A 70 6.60 -9.40 8.63
N SER A 71 7.07 -9.36 7.38
CA SER A 71 6.97 -10.48 6.46
C SER A 71 7.78 -11.68 6.99
N THR A 72 7.14 -12.64 7.65
CA THR A 72 7.72 -13.96 7.87
C THR A 72 6.67 -15.07 7.76
N ARG A 73 6.32 -15.42 6.51
CA ARG A 73 6.03 -16.82 6.17
C ARG A 73 6.84 -17.20 4.94
N GLY A 74 7.86 -18.02 5.17
CA GLY A 74 8.78 -18.50 4.16
C GLY A 74 8.09 -19.39 3.12
N GLY A 75 8.51 -19.20 1.88
CA GLY A 75 8.27 -20.10 0.76
C GLY A 75 9.37 -19.84 -0.26
N LYS A 76 10.38 -20.71 -0.26
CA LYS A 76 11.49 -20.73 -1.21
C LYS A 76 10.90 -20.77 -2.63
N GLY A 77 11.08 -19.72 -3.43
CA GLY A 77 10.54 -19.68 -4.78
C GLY A 77 11.00 -18.44 -5.53
N HIS A 78 11.89 -18.67 -6.49
CA HIS A 78 12.32 -17.82 -7.61
C HIS A 78 12.09 -16.31 -7.52
N ALA A 79 13.20 -15.55 -7.58
CA ALA A 79 13.19 -14.18 -8.07
C ALA A 79 12.72 -14.16 -9.53
N ASP A 80 11.40 -14.14 -9.71
CA ASP A 80 10.79 -13.70 -10.95
C ASP A 80 10.45 -12.22 -10.76
N GLN A 81 11.10 -11.36 -11.54
CA GLN A 81 10.75 -9.93 -11.56
C GLN A 81 9.30 -9.84 -12.01
N ASP A 82 8.39 -9.60 -11.05
CA ASP A 82 6.97 -9.46 -11.34
C ASP A 82 6.76 -8.23 -12.26
N PRO A 83 6.29 -8.41 -13.51
CA PRO A 83 6.04 -7.31 -14.44
C PRO A 83 5.00 -6.31 -13.93
N SER A 84 4.25 -6.64 -12.86
CA SER A 84 3.38 -5.69 -12.16
C SER A 84 4.16 -4.52 -11.53
N LEU A 85 5.41 -4.73 -11.11
CA LEU A 85 6.29 -3.69 -10.58
C LEU A 85 6.72 -2.70 -11.66
N GLU A 86 6.85 -3.17 -12.91
CA GLU A 86 7.13 -2.31 -14.06
C GLU A 86 5.88 -1.52 -14.50
N LEU A 87 4.69 -2.11 -14.34
CA LEU A 87 3.41 -1.42 -14.58
C LEU A 87 3.19 -0.27 -13.58
N MET A 88 3.63 -0.43 -12.31
CA MET A 88 3.62 0.65 -11.31
C MET A 88 4.56 1.81 -11.64
N ARG A 89 5.60 1.61 -12.48
CA ARG A 89 6.43 2.71 -13.01
C ARG A 89 5.76 3.48 -14.15
N ARG A 90 4.73 2.89 -14.77
CA ARG A 90 4.07 3.44 -15.97
C ARG A 90 2.70 4.06 -15.71
N CYS A 91 2.08 3.80 -14.56
CA CYS A 91 0.88 4.52 -14.14
C CYS A 91 1.25 5.93 -13.68
N ARG A 92 1.50 6.82 -14.64
CA ARG A 92 1.41 8.27 -14.45
C ARG A 92 -0.05 8.63 -14.70
N HIS A 93 -0.75 9.08 -13.66
CA HIS A 93 -2.01 9.81 -13.82
C HIS A 93 -1.73 11.20 -14.38
#